data_AF-A0A0N7LQ06-F1
#
_entry.id   AF-A0A0N7LQ06-F1
#
_cell.length_a   1.000
_cell.length_b   1.000
_cell.length_c   1.000
_cell.angle_alpha   90.00
_cell.angle_beta   90.00
_cell.angle_gamma   90.00
#
_symmetry.space_group_name_H-M   'P 1'
#
loop_
_entity.id
_entity.type
_entity.pdbx_description
1 polymer ?
#
loop_
_entity_poly.entity_id
_entity_poly.type
_entity_poly.pdbx_seq_one_letter_code
_entity_poly.pdbx_strand_id
1 'polypeptide(L)'
;MFMEHFFKGFSMKYLIILGNGFSIDLLHHMGKFGDYPLTNLLSYGDKLRWPASDSNAFISFRHTPNLWLLGVRSNNPTEKNMQIVENIITCANAIQMKCLTSALRVSDL
;
A
#
# COMPACT_ATOMS: atom_id res chain seq x y z
N MET A 1 11.85 23.39 -49.46
CA MET A 1 12.56 22.93 -48.26
C MET A 1 11.76 23.39 -47.04
N PHE A 2 10.55 22.93 -46.71
CA PHE A 2 9.83 21.65 -46.83
C PHE A 2 10.66 20.44 -46.42
N MET A 3 10.78 20.25 -45.10
CA MET A 3 11.06 19.00 -44.36
C MET A 3 11.80 19.36 -43.07
N GLU A 4 11.05 19.58 -41.98
CA GLU A 4 11.51 19.32 -40.60
C GLU A 4 10.27 18.81 -39.85
N HIS A 5 9.75 17.67 -40.32
CA HIS A 5 8.95 16.76 -39.50
C HIS A 5 9.95 15.90 -38.71
N PHE A 6 10.03 16.08 -37.40
CA PHE A 6 10.51 15.01 -36.54
C PHE A 6 9.63 14.92 -35.29
N PHE A 7 8.66 14.03 -35.40
CA PHE A 7 7.91 13.34 -34.35
C PHE A 7 8.18 13.83 -32.91
N LYS A 8 7.27 14.65 -32.38
CA LYS A 8 7.09 14.82 -30.94
C LYS A 8 6.41 13.55 -30.41
N GLY A 9 7.21 12.50 -30.21
CA GLY A 9 6.76 11.21 -29.68
C GLY A 9 6.09 11.39 -28.32
N PHE A 10 4.81 11.05 -28.23
CA PHE A 10 4.06 10.99 -26.99
C PHE A 10 4.65 9.86 -26.12
N SER A 11 5.56 10.19 -25.20
CA SER A 11 6.05 9.24 -24.20
C SER A 11 4.95 9.03 -23.14
N MET A 12 3.98 8.17 -23.43
CA MET A 12 2.98 7.73 -22.46
C MET A 12 3.69 6.87 -21.41
N LYS A 13 3.87 7.42 -20.21
CA LYS A 13 4.40 6.68 -19.06
C LYS A 13 3.25 5.90 -18.45
N TYR A 14 3.21 4.59 -18.68
CA TYR A 14 2.26 3.71 -18.04
C TYR A 14 2.77 3.34 -16.63
N LEU A 15 1.95 3.59 -15.61
CA LEU A 15 2.17 3.14 -14.25
C LEU A 15 1.27 1.93 -13.99
N ILE A 16 1.88 0.76 -13.82
CA ILE A 16 1.17 -0.46 -13.43
C ILE A 16 1.34 -0.61 -11.92
N ILE A 17 0.23 -0.61 -11.18
CA ILE A 17 0.21 -0.88 -9.74
C ILE A 17 -0.23 -2.33 -9.56
N LEU A 18 0.69 -3.19 -9.14
CA LEU A 18 0.41 -4.59 -8.83
C LEU A 18 0.33 -4.76 -7.32
N GLY A 19 -0.71 -5.46 -6.87
CA GLY A 19 -0.91 -5.74 -5.45
C GLY A 19 0.08 -6.78 -4.92
N ASN A 20 0.25 -6.82 -3.60
CA ASN A 20 1.11 -7.80 -2.93
C ASN A 20 0.74 -9.25 -3.26
N GLY A 21 -0.54 -9.54 -3.50
CA GLY A 21 -1.00 -10.88 -3.89
C GLY A 21 -0.34 -11.38 -5.18
N PHE A 22 -0.09 -10.50 -6.15
CA PHE A 22 0.66 -10.85 -7.36
C PHE A 22 2.13 -11.19 -7.04
N SER A 23 2.77 -10.38 -6.20
CA SER A 23 4.16 -10.62 -5.78
C SER A 23 4.32 -11.96 -5.03
N ILE A 24 3.35 -12.30 -4.18
CA ILE A 24 3.31 -13.59 -3.46
C ILE A 24 3.20 -14.76 -4.46
N ASP A 25 2.25 -14.68 -5.39
CA ASP A 25 2.02 -15.71 -6.39
C ASP A 25 3.23 -15.90 -7.32
N LEU A 26 3.85 -14.79 -7.73
CA LEU A 26 5.07 -14.81 -8.54
C LEU A 26 6.24 -15.46 -7.81
N LEU A 27 6.46 -15.12 -6.52
CA LEU A 27 7.53 -15.73 -5.73
C LEU A 27 7.27 -17.21 -5.44
N HIS A 28 6.01 -17.61 -5.28
CA HIS A 28 5.61 -19.01 -5.20
C HIS A 28 5.98 -19.74 -6.49
N HIS A 29 5.62 -19.20 -7.64
CA HIS A 29 5.91 -19.80 -8.95
C HIS A 29 7.42 -19.91 -9.21
N MET A 30 8.20 -18.94 -8.73
CA MET A 30 9.67 -18.92 -8.84
C MET A 30 10.40 -19.77 -7.79
N GLY A 31 9.70 -20.34 -6.81
CA GLY A 31 10.32 -21.12 -5.72
C GLY A 31 11.16 -20.27 -4.74
N LYS A 32 10.96 -18.95 -4.69
CA LYS A 32 11.73 -18.00 -3.86
C LYS A 32 10.93 -17.37 -2.73
N PHE A 33 9.80 -17.97 -2.37
CA PHE A 33 8.91 -17.41 -1.35
C PHE A 33 9.58 -17.31 0.04
N GLY A 34 10.49 -18.23 0.38
CA GLY A 34 11.19 -18.21 1.67
C GLY A 34 12.17 -17.05 1.86
N ASP A 35 12.58 -16.39 0.77
CA ASP A 35 13.61 -15.34 0.81
C ASP A 35 13.03 -13.97 1.19
N TYR A 36 11.71 -13.79 1.08
CA TYR A 36 11.05 -12.50 1.27
C TYR A 36 9.78 -12.64 2.15
N PRO A 37 9.67 -11.90 3.26
CA PRO A 37 8.51 -11.90 4.15
C PRO A 37 7.37 -11.05 3.58
N LEU A 38 6.89 -11.37 2.37
CA LEU A 38 5.76 -10.68 1.73
C LEU A 38 4.44 -10.81 2.50
N THR A 39 4.34 -11.78 3.40
CA THR A 39 3.20 -11.95 4.31
C THR A 39 3.21 -10.94 5.46
N ASN A 40 4.37 -10.35 5.78
CA ASN A 40 4.50 -9.32 6.81
C ASN A 40 5.14 -8.06 6.19
N LEU A 41 4.40 -7.36 5.34
CA LEU A 41 4.86 -6.14 4.66
C LEU A 41 5.41 -5.07 5.62
N LEU A 42 4.90 -5.06 6.86
CA LEU A 42 5.27 -4.09 7.88
C LEU A 42 6.57 -4.47 8.61
N SER A 43 7.05 -5.71 8.49
CA SER A 43 8.29 -6.18 9.15
C SER A 43 9.55 -5.47 8.66
N TYR A 44 9.56 -4.98 7.41
CA TYR A 44 10.64 -4.16 6.87
C TYR A 44 10.32 -2.67 6.83
N GLY A 45 9.30 -2.23 7.58
CA GLY A 45 8.91 -0.83 7.64
C GLY A 45 10.01 0.13 8.08
N ASP A 46 10.98 -0.35 8.84
CA ASP A 46 12.18 0.39 9.27
C ASP A 46 13.23 0.52 8.15
N LYS A 47 13.33 -0.50 7.29
CA LYS A 47 14.25 -0.56 6.14
C LYS A 47 13.67 0.11 4.89
N LEU A 48 12.35 0.29 4.83
CA LEU A 48 11.70 1.02 3.76
C LEU A 48 12.05 2.51 3.84
N ARG A 49 12.44 3.04 2.68
CA ARG A 49 12.74 4.46 2.50
C ARG A 49 11.46 5.26 2.37
N TRP A 50 11.46 6.45 2.95
CA TRP A 50 10.36 7.38 2.77
C TRP A 50 10.43 7.99 1.35
N PRO A 51 9.33 8.02 0.59
CA PRO A 51 9.38 8.45 -0.81
C PRO A 51 9.72 9.94 -1.00
N ALA A 52 9.49 10.78 0.00
CA ALA A 52 9.73 12.23 -0.10
C ALA A 52 11.10 12.68 0.43
N SER A 53 11.74 11.88 1.27
CA SER A 53 13.09 12.11 1.79
C SER A 53 13.72 10.74 1.87
N ASP A 54 14.82 10.52 1.16
CA ASP A 54 15.55 9.24 1.04
C ASP A 54 16.07 8.66 2.38
N SER A 55 15.59 9.18 3.51
CA SER A 55 15.69 8.65 4.85
C SER A 55 14.96 7.32 5.01
N ASN A 56 15.65 6.37 5.65
CA ASN A 56 15.09 5.11 6.11
C ASN A 56 14.04 5.34 7.23
N ALA A 57 13.25 4.31 7.52
CA ALA A 57 12.17 4.26 8.50
C ALA A 57 10.84 4.86 8.04
N PHE A 58 10.24 4.23 7.03
CA PHE A 58 8.85 4.44 6.63
C PHE A 58 7.89 4.27 7.83
N ILE A 59 8.00 3.16 8.57
CA ILE A 59 7.29 2.94 9.82
C ILE A 59 8.09 3.58 10.95
N SER A 60 7.84 4.86 11.18
CA SER A 60 8.41 5.60 12.30
C SER A 60 7.40 6.60 12.85
N PHE A 61 7.64 7.05 14.08
CA PHE A 61 6.85 8.14 14.66
C PHE A 61 6.91 9.41 13.81
N ARG A 62 8.02 9.64 13.09
CA ARG A 62 8.23 10.81 12.24
C ARG A 62 7.42 10.75 10.94
N HIS A 63 7.44 9.62 10.25
CA HIS A 63 6.84 9.50 8.91
C HIS A 63 5.42 8.93 8.92
N THR A 64 5.11 8.02 9.85
CA THR A 64 3.79 7.39 9.96
C THR A 64 3.31 7.39 11.43
N PRO A 65 3.02 8.55 12.03
CA PRO A 65 2.62 8.65 13.43
C PRO A 65 1.34 7.87 13.72
N ASN A 66 0.38 7.84 12.80
CA ASN A 66 -0.90 7.14 12.99
C ASN A 66 -0.73 5.61 13.05
N LEU A 67 0.06 5.03 12.14
CA LEU A 67 0.38 3.59 12.19
C LEU A 67 1.22 3.26 13.42
N TRP A 68 2.12 4.17 13.82
CA TRP A 68 2.91 4.03 15.03
C TRP A 68 2.04 4.06 16.29
N LEU A 69 1.01 4.92 16.33
CA LEU A 69 0.07 5.00 17.45
C LEU A 69 -0.83 3.76 17.53
N LEU A 70 -1.24 3.21 16.38
CA LEU A 70 -1.99 1.95 16.27
C LEU A 70 -1.16 0.71 16.69
N GLY A 71 0.11 0.89 17.03
CA GLY A 71 0.97 -0.17 17.53
C GLY A 71 1.71 -0.95 16.45
N VAL A 72 1.70 -0.49 15.20
CA VAL A 72 2.50 -1.08 14.12
C VAL A 72 3.98 -0.84 14.38
N ARG A 73 4.76 -1.91 14.43
CA ARG A 73 6.22 -1.87 14.57
C ARG A 73 6.84 -2.88 13.63
N SER A 74 8.04 -2.59 13.13
CA SER A 74 8.81 -3.48 12.26
C SER A 74 9.21 -4.79 12.95
N ASN A 75 9.35 -4.77 14.28
CA ASN A 75 9.69 -5.96 15.07
C ASN A 75 8.47 -6.72 15.64
N ASN A 76 7.24 -6.37 15.23
CA ASN A 76 6.06 -7.10 15.68
C ASN A 76 5.94 -8.47 14.98
N PRO A 77 5.35 -9.47 15.65
CA PRO A 77 4.97 -10.72 15.00
C PRO A 77 3.95 -10.46 13.88
N THR A 78 4.01 -11.27 12.83
CA THR A 78 3.16 -11.15 11.63
C THR A 78 1.68 -11.06 11.98
N GLU A 79 1.20 -11.89 12.90
CA GLU A 79 -0.20 -11.93 13.34
C GLU A 79 -0.68 -10.58 13.85
N LYS A 80 0.12 -9.89 14.68
CA LYS A 80 -0.25 -8.60 15.26
C LYS A 80 -0.32 -7.51 14.19
N ASN A 81 0.64 -7.50 13.27
CA ASN A 81 0.64 -6.55 12.15
C ASN A 81 -0.56 -6.81 11.22
N MET A 82 -0.87 -8.07 10.96
CA MET A 82 -2.02 -8.50 10.16
C MET A 82 -3.34 -8.06 10.80
N GLN A 83 -3.50 -8.26 12.11
CA GLN A 83 -4.68 -7.80 12.86
C GLN A 83 -4.88 -6.29 12.78
N ILE A 84 -3.81 -5.50 12.87
CA ILE A 84 -3.91 -4.04 12.74
C ILE A 84 -4.40 -3.67 11.34
N VAL A 85 -3.87 -4.30 10.29
CA VAL A 85 -4.30 -4.08 8.90
C VAL A 85 -5.77 -4.46 8.73
N GLU A 86 -6.18 -5.62 9.23
CA GLU A 86 -7.56 -6.10 9.17
C GLU A 86 -8.52 -5.16 9.91
N ASN A 87 -8.14 -4.66 11.08
CA ASN A 87 -8.92 -3.68 11.83
C ASN A 87 -9.07 -2.35 11.06
N ILE A 88 -8.00 -1.88 10.42
CA ILE A 88 -8.06 -0.67 9.58
C ILE A 88 -9.04 -0.87 8.41
N ILE A 89 -8.95 -2.00 7.72
CA ILE A 89 -9.85 -2.34 6.59
C ILE A 89 -11.29 -2.46 7.08
N THR A 90 -11.51 -3.14 8.21
CA THR A 90 -12.83 -3.32 8.82
C THR A 90 -13.46 -1.99 9.21
N CYS A 91 -12.69 -1.12 9.87
CA CYS A 91 -13.14 0.23 10.21
C CYS A 91 -13.46 1.05 8.97
N ALA A 92 -12.61 1.02 7.93
CA ALA A 92 -12.87 1.72 6.68
C ALA A 92 -14.17 1.23 6.01
N ASN A 93 -14.38 -0.10 5.97
CA ASN A 93 -15.58 -0.70 5.41
C ASN A 93 -16.84 -0.36 6.24
N ALA A 94 -16.74 -0.36 7.57
CA ALA A 94 -17.85 0.02 8.44
C ALA A 94 -18.26 1.49 8.24
N ILE A 95 -17.28 2.39 8.08
CA ILE A 95 -17.53 3.82 7.77
C ILE A 95 -18.18 3.95 6.40
N GLN A 96 -17.65 3.25 5.38
CA GLN A 96 -18.21 3.25 4.03
C GLN A 96 -19.69 2.79 4.05
N MET A 97 -19.98 1.68 4.72
CA MET A 97 -21.34 1.15 4.84
C MET A 97 -22.27 2.12 5.58
N LYS A 98 -21.80 2.75 6.66
CA LYS A 98 -22.57 3.77 7.40
C LYS A 98 -22.89 4.98 6.52
N CYS A 99 -21.93 5.43 5.73
CA CYS A 99 -22.10 6.58 4.83
C CYS A 99 -23.08 6.25 3.68
N LEU A 100 -22.99 5.06 3.11
CA LEU A 100 -23.91 4.56 2.07
C LEU A 100 -25.34 4.43 2.60
N THR A 101 -25.52 3.93 3.83
CA THR A 101 -26.85 3.83 4.44
C THR A 101 -27.44 5.19 4.82
N SER A 102 -26.63 6.17 5.22
CA SER A 102 -27.11 7.54 5.39
C SER A 102 -27.46 8.22 4.06
N ALA A 103 -26.71 7.96 2.99
CA ALA A 103 -26.99 8.52 1.67
C ALA A 103 -28.30 7.98 1.07
N LEU A 104 -28.52 6.65 1.16
CA LEU A 104 -29.78 6.02 0.72
C LEU A 104 -30.99 6.57 1.49
N ARG A 105 -30.83 6.86 2.78
CA ARG A 105 -31.91 7.41 3.62
C ARG A 105 -32.28 8.86 3.31
N VAL A 106 -31.43 9.60 2.59
CA VAL A 106 -31.69 11.00 2.15
C VAL A 106 -32.32 11.04 0.76
N SER A 107 -32.13 10.01 -0.07
CA SER A 107 -32.77 9.89 -1.39
C SER A 107 -34.22 9.35 -1.36
N ASP A 108 -34.68 8.84 -0.20
CA ASP A 108 -36.06 8.38 0.03
C ASP A 108 -36.96 9.45 0.70
N LEU A 109 -36.50 10.71 0.75
CA LEU A 109 -37.20 11.90 1.27
C LEU A 109 -37.33 12.95 0.16
#